data_AF-A0A848MYF9-F1
#
_entry.id   AF-A0A848MYF9-F1
#
_cell.length_a   1.000
_cell.length_b   1.000
_cell.length_c   1.000
_cell.angle_alpha   90.00
_cell.angle_beta   90.00
_cell.angle_gamma   90.00
#
_symmetry.space_group_name_H-M   'P 1'
#
loop_
_entity.id
_entity.type
_entity.pdbx_description
1 polymer ?
#
loop_
_entity_poly.entity_id
_entity_poly.type
_entity_poly.pdbx_seq_one_letter_code
_entity_poly.pdbx_strand_id
1 'polypeptide(L)'
;EATVQKVGEEEILYQASQEQMQMAPNSNFNFPISLEGDRFRSGEYLLKMTARSGEDEWQWERKFTIDADEARALNRADVTIDTGINWWIVAAISLIILLLLIIVWLLLKKKKNERDDSVNDNE
;
A
#
# COMPACT_ATOMS: atom_id res chain seq x y z
N GLU A 1 15.21 -4.81 21.89
CA GLU A 1 13.92 -4.12 21.65
C GLU A 1 14.17 -2.84 20.87
N ALA A 2 13.32 -2.51 19.90
CA ALA A 2 13.35 -1.25 19.16
C ALA A 2 11.93 -0.70 19.01
N THR A 3 11.78 0.61 19.19
CA THR A 3 10.53 1.35 19.00
C THR A 3 10.76 2.55 18.10
N VAL A 4 9.77 2.84 17.26
CA VAL A 4 9.76 3.99 16.36
C VAL A 4 8.49 4.79 16.60
N GLN A 5 8.66 6.09 16.83
CA GLN A 5 7.58 7.05 17.04
C GLN A 5 7.83 8.29 16.16
N LYS A 6 6.79 9.07 15.86
CA LYS A 6 7.00 10.39 15.25
C LYS A 6 7.58 11.36 16.27
N VAL A 7 8.35 12.32 15.79
CA VAL A 7 8.87 13.39 16.64
C VAL A 7 7.70 14.23 17.18
N GLY A 8 7.56 14.29 18.50
CA GLY A 8 6.50 15.05 19.18
C GLY A 8 5.23 14.26 19.49
N GLU A 9 5.11 13.02 19.01
CA GLU A 9 4.03 12.10 19.40
C GLU A 9 4.59 11.07 20.40
N GLU A 10 3.80 10.72 21.41
CA GLU A 10 4.13 9.63 22.36
C GLU A 10 3.65 8.26 21.88
N GLU A 11 2.85 8.23 20.82
CA GLU A 11 2.35 6.99 20.22
C GLU A 11 3.49 6.23 19.53
N ILE A 12 3.66 4.96 19.92
CA ILE A 12 4.60 4.04 19.29
C ILE A 12 3.94 3.53 18.01
N LEU A 13 4.53 3.87 16.86
CA LEU A 13 4.00 3.47 15.55
C LEU A 13 4.47 2.07 15.17
N TYR A 14 5.74 1.76 15.45
CA TYR A 14 6.34 0.47 15.12
C TYR A 14 7.17 -0.04 16.28
N GLN A 15 7.08 -1.34 16.55
CA GLN A 15 7.85 -2.00 17.59
C GLN A 15 8.38 -3.33 17.08
N ALA A 16 9.62 -3.64 17.43
CA ALA A 16 10.22 -4.94 17.17
C ALA A 16 11.00 -5.40 18.40
N SER A 17 10.75 -6.65 18.81
CA SER A 17 11.54 -7.32 19.85
C SER A 17 11.95 -8.69 19.35
N GLN A 18 13.22 -9.01 19.54
CA GLN A 18 13.76 -10.35 19.33
C GLN A 18 14.74 -10.65 20.46
N GLU A 19 14.75 -11.91 20.88
CA GLU A 19 15.60 -12.43 21.93
C GLU A 19 16.55 -13.49 21.37
N GLN A 20 17.58 -13.84 22.15
CA GLN A 20 18.51 -14.94 21.84
C GLN A 20 19.27 -14.77 20.51
N MET A 21 19.46 -13.51 20.09
CA MET A 21 20.21 -13.17 18.90
C MET A 21 21.73 -13.29 19.13
N GLN A 22 22.47 -13.68 18.10
CA GLN A 22 23.93 -13.76 18.13
C GLN A 22 24.53 -12.82 17.08
N MET A 23 25.60 -12.12 17.44
CA MET A 23 26.29 -11.16 16.59
C MET A 23 27.81 -11.34 16.72
N ALA A 24 28.54 -11.10 15.64
CA ALA A 24 29.99 -11.17 15.67
C ALA A 24 30.60 -9.90 16.33
N PRO A 25 31.75 -10.00 17.04
CA PRO A 25 32.28 -8.93 17.90
C PRO A 25 32.63 -7.60 17.23
N ASN A 26 32.70 -7.54 15.90
CA ASN A 26 33.01 -6.32 15.12
C ASN A 26 32.19 -6.27 13.82
N SER A 27 30.95 -6.78 13.84
CA SER A 27 30.06 -6.70 12.68
C SER A 27 29.09 -5.53 12.80
N ASN A 28 28.38 -5.24 11.72
CA ASN A 28 27.12 -4.51 11.79
C ASN A 28 25.98 -5.51 11.99
N PHE A 29 24.85 -5.01 12.46
CA PHE A 29 23.63 -5.80 12.59
C PHE A 29 22.45 -4.97 12.12
N ASN A 30 21.81 -5.44 11.04
CA ASN A 30 20.63 -4.80 10.47
C ASN A 30 19.39 -5.40 11.13
N PHE A 31 18.86 -4.72 12.14
CA PHE A 31 17.66 -5.17 12.85
C PHE A 31 16.41 -4.79 12.06
N PRO A 32 15.63 -5.77 11.53
CA PRO A 32 14.43 -5.47 10.78
C PRO A 32 13.29 -5.03 11.72
N ILE A 33 12.62 -3.94 11.38
CA ILE A 33 11.40 -3.48 12.03
C ILE A 33 10.27 -3.60 11.02
N SER A 34 9.30 -4.47 11.29
CA SER A 34 8.14 -4.67 10.41
C SER A 34 7.17 -3.50 10.53
N LEU A 35 6.56 -3.13 9.41
CA LEU A 35 5.52 -2.11 9.34
C LEU A 35 4.11 -2.72 9.42
N GLU A 36 4.03 -4.05 9.57
CA GLU A 36 2.75 -4.79 9.65
C GLU A 36 1.76 -4.48 8.50
N GLY A 37 2.28 -4.13 7.32
CA GLY A 37 1.48 -3.77 6.14
C GLY A 37 1.04 -2.30 6.09
N ASP A 38 1.43 -1.49 7.07
CA ASP A 38 1.19 -0.05 7.05
C ASP A 38 2.12 0.68 6.07
N ARG A 39 1.56 1.69 5.43
CA ARG A 39 2.30 2.55 4.50
C ARG A 39 3.25 3.45 5.28
N PHE A 40 4.52 3.44 4.92
CA PHE A 40 5.48 4.47 5.32
C PHE A 40 4.95 5.86 4.94
N ARG A 41 4.94 6.77 5.91
CA ARG A 41 4.61 8.18 5.68
C ARG A 41 5.90 9.00 5.74
N SER A 42 5.95 10.07 4.95
CA SER A 42 7.04 11.04 5.06
C SER A 42 6.92 11.80 6.38
N GLY A 43 8.05 12.04 7.05
CA GLY A 43 8.06 12.76 8.31
C GLY A 43 9.34 12.57 9.10
N GLU A 44 9.40 13.21 10.27
CA GLU A 44 10.46 13.03 11.25
C GLU A 44 10.08 11.96 12.27
N TYR A 45 11.01 11.04 12.49
CA TYR A 45 10.83 9.89 13.35
C TYR A 45 11.97 9.81 14.36
N LEU A 46 11.66 9.16 15.48
CA LEU A 46 12.57 8.88 16.58
C LEU A 46 12.64 7.36 16.76
N LEU A 47 13.82 6.80 16.52
CA LEU A 47 14.16 5.43 16.86
C LEU A 47 14.72 5.39 18.27
N LYS A 48 14.14 4.55 19.13
CA LYS A 48 14.71 4.17 20.42
C LYS A 48 15.00 2.67 20.40
N MET A 49 16.22 2.29 20.72
CA MET A 49 16.67 0.90 20.66
C MET A 49 17.43 0.55 21.93
N THR A 50 17.08 -0.60 22.50
CA THR A 50 17.74 -1.18 23.67
C THR A 50 18.23 -2.58 23.32
N ALA A 51 19.54 -2.79 23.38
CA ALA A 51 20.16 -4.11 23.28
C ALA A 51 20.72 -4.52 24.64
N ARG A 52 20.53 -5.80 24.98
CA ARG A 52 21.03 -6.40 26.22
C ARG A 52 21.81 -7.66 25.89
N SER A 53 22.97 -7.83 26.52
CA SER A 53 23.81 -9.02 26.39
C SER A 53 24.45 -9.37 27.73
N GLY A 54 23.94 -10.39 28.41
CA GLY A 54 24.40 -10.73 29.76
C GLY A 54 24.09 -9.60 30.74
N GLU A 55 25.13 -8.99 31.31
CA GLU A 55 25.02 -7.83 32.21
C GLU A 55 25.10 -6.48 31.48
N ASP A 56 25.48 -6.48 30.20
CA ASP A 56 25.62 -5.26 29.43
C ASP A 56 24.29 -4.82 28.83
N GLU A 57 24.00 -3.52 28.92
CA GLU A 57 22.87 -2.87 28.29
C GLU A 57 23.32 -1.61 27.54
N TRP A 58 22.86 -1.49 26.30
CA TRP A 58 23.08 -0.32 25.46
C TRP A 58 21.75 0.27 25.02
N GLN A 59 21.62 1.58 25.17
CA GLN A 59 20.46 2.34 24.74
C GLN A 59 20.89 3.36 23.70
N TRP A 60 20.17 3.39 22.58
CA TRP A 60 20.38 4.33 21.49
C TRP A 60 19.11 5.07 21.15
N GLU A 61 19.25 6.38 20.96
CA GLU A 61 18.20 7.23 20.45
C GLU A 61 18.71 7.91 19.17
N ARG A 62 17.95 7.77 18.07
CA ARG A 62 18.31 8.36 16.78
C ARG A 62 17.11 9.00 16.12
N LYS A 63 17.23 10.30 15.83
CA LYS A 63 16.30 11.04 14.97
C LYS A 63 16.65 10.79 13.51
N PHE A 64 15.63 10.54 12.70
CA PHE A 64 15.78 10.37 11.26
C PHE A 64 14.54 10.91 10.55
N THR A 65 14.71 11.25 9.27
CA THR A 65 13.66 11.84 8.45
C THR A 65 13.48 10.96 7.23
N ILE A 66 12.22 10.65 6.91
CA ILE A 66 11.86 9.89 5.72
C ILE A 66 11.30 10.86 4.69
N ASP A 67 11.95 10.94 3.53
CA ASP A 67 11.48 11.74 2.40
C ASP A 67 10.22 11.12 1.76
N ALA A 68 9.39 11.95 1.13
CA ALA A 68 8.20 11.49 0.42
C ALA A 68 8.53 10.59 -0.78
N ASP A 69 9.65 10.82 -1.47
CA ASP A 69 10.09 9.97 -2.57
C ASP A 69 10.58 8.61 -2.08
N GLU A 70 11.31 8.60 -0.98
CA GLU A 70 11.80 7.39 -0.32
C GLU A 70 10.64 6.56 0.24
N ALA A 71 9.72 7.18 0.96
CA ALA A 71 8.50 6.53 1.44
C ALA A 71 7.68 5.92 0.29
N ARG A 72 7.54 6.64 -0.83
CA ARG A 72 6.85 6.12 -2.02
C ARG A 72 7.60 4.95 -2.65
N ALA A 73 8.93 4.99 -2.70
CA ALA A 73 9.72 3.89 -3.24
C ALA A 73 9.60 2.63 -2.38
N LEU A 74 9.72 2.77 -1.06
CA LEU A 74 9.58 1.68 -0.09
C LEU A 74 8.17 1.08 -0.12
N ASN A 75 7.13 1.90 -0.12
CA ASN A 75 5.75 1.44 -0.19
C ASN A 75 5.42 0.71 -1.50
N ARG A 76 6.11 1.01 -2.62
CA ARG A 76 5.91 0.27 -3.88
C ARG A 76 6.62 -1.08 -3.89
N ALA A 77 7.72 -1.18 -3.16
CA ALA A 77 8.47 -2.43 -3.03
C ALA A 77 7.81 -3.40 -2.04
N ASP A 78 6.98 -2.89 -1.13
CA ASP A 78 6.29 -3.67 -0.13
C ASP A 78 5.03 -4.35 -0.69
N VAL A 79 5.14 -5.67 -0.89
CA VAL A 79 4.05 -6.53 -1.37
C VAL A 79 3.02 -6.88 -0.29
N THR A 80 3.27 -6.49 0.97
CA THR A 80 2.38 -6.75 2.10
C THR A 80 1.38 -5.61 2.35
N ILE A 81 1.58 -4.46 1.71
CA ILE A 81 0.63 -3.35 1.76
C ILE A 81 -0.62 -3.73 0.98
N ASP A 82 -1.72 -3.96 1.70
CA ASP A 82 -3.02 -4.21 1.10
C ASP A 82 -3.51 -2.94 0.38
N THR A 83 -3.38 -2.92 -0.94
CA THR A 83 -4.07 -1.94 -1.77
C THR A 83 -5.52 -2.37 -1.90
N GLY A 84 -6.30 -2.17 -0.83
CA GLY A 84 -7.70 -2.57 -0.77
C GLY A 84 -8.44 -2.16 -2.05
N ILE A 85 -9.15 -3.11 -2.66
CA ILE A 85 -9.87 -2.89 -3.92
C ILE A 85 -10.80 -1.69 -3.74
N ASN A 86 -10.58 -0.65 -4.54
CA ASN A 86 -11.44 0.53 -4.52
C ASN A 86 -12.77 0.20 -5.19
N TRP A 87 -13.75 -0.21 -4.38
CA TRP A 87 -15.10 -0.57 -4.84
C TRP A 87 -15.80 0.52 -5.65
N TRP A 88 -15.45 1.80 -5.46
CA TRP A 88 -15.97 2.89 -6.29
C TRP A 88 -15.45 2.84 -7.72
N ILE A 89 -14.19 2.45 -7.92
CA ILE A 89 -13.60 2.24 -9.25
C ILE A 89 -14.27 1.03 -9.93
N VAL A 90 -14.50 -0.06 -9.19
CA VAL A 90 -15.20 -1.24 -9.70
C VAL A 90 -16.63 -0.88 -10.13
N ALA A 91 -17.36 -0.11 -9.30
CA ALA A 91 -18.70 0.36 -9.62
C ALA A 91 -18.72 1.28 -10.86
N ALA A 92 -17.75 2.19 -10.99
CA ALA A 92 -17.63 3.06 -12.14
C ALA A 92 -17.36 2.29 -13.44
N ILE A 93 -16.46 1.30 -13.42
CA ILE A 93 -16.16 0.45 -14.57
C ILE A 93 -17.39 -0.38 -14.95
N SER A 94 -18.08 -0.96 -13.97
CA SER A 94 -19.33 -1.72 -14.19
C SER A 94 -20.40 -0.86 -14.88
N LEU A 95 -20.56 0.40 -14.44
CA LEU A 95 -21.49 1.35 -15.05
C LEU A 95 -21.13 1.67 -16.50
N ILE A 96 -19.84 1.86 -16.81
CA ILE A 96 -19.36 2.10 -18.18
C ILE A 96 -19.68 0.91 -19.08
N ILE A 97 -19.44 -0.32 -18.61
CA ILE A 97 -19.73 -1.54 -19.35
C ILE A 97 -21.24 -1.65 -19.63
N LEU A 98 -22.09 -1.36 -18.64
CA LEU A 98 -23.54 -1.37 -18.80
C LEU A 98 -24.00 -0.38 -19.88
N LEU A 99 -23.46 0.85 -19.86
CA LEU A 99 -23.78 1.87 -20.85
C LEU A 99 -23.34 1.46 -22.27
N LEU A 100 -22.17 0.84 -22.41
CA LEU A 100 -21.69 0.31 -23.69
C LEU A 100 -22.62 -0.79 -24.23
N LEU A 101 -23.08 -1.71 -23.37
CA LEU A 101 -24.04 -2.75 -23.77
C LEU A 101 -25.37 -2.16 -24.24
N ILE A 102 -25.88 -1.13 -23.56
CA ILE A 102 -27.11 -0.43 -23.95
C ILE A 102 -26.94 0.24 -25.31
N ILE A 103 -25.81 0.94 -25.52
CA ILE A 103 -25.50 1.60 -26.80
C ILE A 103 -25.43 0.57 -27.94
N VAL A 104 -24.73 -0.54 -27.75
CA VAL A 104 -24.62 -1.62 -28.74
C VAL A 104 -26.00 -2.21 -29.06
N TRP A 105 -26.83 -2.45 -28.03
CA TRP A 105 -28.18 -2.96 -28.22
C TRP A 105 -29.08 -2.01 -29.03
N LEU A 106 -29.01 -0.70 -28.76
CA LEU A 106 -29.74 0.32 -29.51
C LEU A 106 -29.30 0.40 -30.98
N LEU A 107 -27.99 0.31 -31.25
CA LEU A 107 -27.46 0.30 -32.61
C LEU A 107 -27.90 -0.94 -33.40
N LEU A 108 -27.89 -2.12 -32.77
CA LEU A 108 -28.37 -3.36 -33.37
C LEU A 108 -29.88 -3.32 -33.66
N LYS A 109 -30.68 -2.75 -32.74
CA LYS A 109 -32.12 -2.57 -32.93
C LYS A 109 -32.42 -1.64 -34.11
N LYS A 110 -31.71 -0.52 -34.23
CA LYS A 110 -31.91 0.44 -35.32
C LYS A 110 -31.62 -0.19 -36.70
N LYS A 111 -30.54 -0.97 -36.81
CA LYS A 111 -30.17 -1.67 -38.06
C LYS A 111 -31.13 -2.81 -38.45
N LYS A 112 -32.00 -3.26 -37.53
CA LYS A 112 -33.05 -4.25 -37.84
C LYS A 112 -34.28 -3.56 -38.45
N ASN A 113 -34.70 -2.43 -37.90
CA ASN A 113 -35.85 -1.68 -38.42
C ASN A 113 -35.62 -1.12 -39.83
N GLU A 114 -34.40 -0.67 -40.15
CA GLU A 114 -34.07 -0.16 -41.50
C GLU A 114 -34.09 -1.25 -42.60
N ARG A 115 -34.01 -2.54 -42.24
CA ARG A 115 -34.06 -3.66 -43.20
C ARG A 115 -35.48 -4.16 -43.47
N ASP A 116 -36.38 -4.07 -42.50
CA ASP A 116 -37.78 -4.47 -42.69
C ASP A 116 -38.56 -3.44 -43.54
N ASP A 117 -38.25 -2.14 -43.45
CA ASP A 117 -38.90 -1.11 -44.28
C ASP A 117 -38.50 -1.19 -45.76
N SER A 118 -37.27 -1.61 -46.08
CA SER A 118 -36.79 -1.72 -47.48
C SER A 118 -37.32 -2.94 -48.26
N VAL A 119 -37.94 -3.91 -47.57
CA VAL A 119 -38.51 -5.11 -48.19
C VAL A 119 -39.98 -4.89 -48.59
N ASN A 120 -40.68 -3.93 -47.97
CA ASN A 120 -42.11 -3.70 -48.16
C ASN A 120 -42.45 -2.68 -49.27
N ASP A 121 -41.46 -2.01 -49.87
CA ASP A 121 -41.62 -1.04 -50.97
C ASP A 121 -41.52 -1.67 -52.38
N ASN A 122 -41.38 -3.00 -52.48
CA ASN A 122 -41.26 -3.74 -53.75
C ASN A 122 -42.44 -4.70 -54.04
N GLU A 123 -43.60 -4.51 -53.42
CA GLU A 123 -44.83 -5.27 -53.72
C GLU A 123 -45.94 -4.38 -54.30
#